data_AF-A0A2T9JSH5-F1
#
_entry.id   AF-A0A2T9JSH5-F1
#
_cell.length_a   1.000
_cell.length_b   1.000
_cell.length_c   1.000
_cell.angle_alpha   90.00
_cell.angle_beta   90.00
_cell.angle_gamma   90.00
#
_symmetry.space_group_name_H-M   'P 1'
#
loop_
_entity.id
_entity.type
_entity.pdbx_description
1 polymer ?
#
loop_
_entity_poly.entity_id
_entity_poly.type
_entity_poly.pdbx_seq_one_letter_code
_entity_poly.pdbx_strand_id
1 'polypeptide(L)'
;MAKTVFQRNQKVWVESVGAWATIEKIVPIWAKGFDEPVRVTYDVGLGREFLAHELKPEDRMDPQEGGVLSNWRVLRARNKWQQESDCLHHPFPGTYPVVVTDPNDWGGWRTPGAEYDRDPRKIEFQARLIAAAPRLHALSREIMTLVGDHPEDAPPALLALAQKAAAIERELNETPAASGSVDG
;
A
#
# COMPACT_ATOMS: atom_id res chain seq x y z
N MET A 1 -20.43 19.55 8.55
CA MET A 1 -19.70 19.19 9.78
C MET A 1 -19.27 17.74 9.66
N ALA A 2 -18.01 17.43 9.98
CA ALA A 2 -17.46 16.10 9.79
C ALA A 2 -17.55 15.29 11.08
N LYS A 3 -18.17 14.11 11.00
CA LYS A 3 -18.21 13.15 12.11
C LYS A 3 -17.15 12.07 11.89
N THR A 4 -16.62 11.55 12.98
CA THR A 4 -15.78 10.35 12.96
C THR A 4 -16.62 9.15 12.53
N VAL A 5 -16.12 8.38 11.57
CA VAL A 5 -16.73 7.14 11.05
C VAL A 5 -16.05 5.94 11.69
N PHE A 6 -14.75 6.01 11.93
CA PHE A 6 -13.95 4.96 12.55
C PHE A 6 -13.40 5.40 13.91
N GLN A 7 -13.09 4.41 14.76
CA GLN A 7 -12.52 4.62 16.09
C GLN A 7 -11.02 4.29 16.10
N ARG A 8 -10.30 4.86 17.07
CA ARG A 8 -8.89 4.49 17.31
C ARG A 8 -8.80 3.01 17.66
N ASN A 9 -7.76 2.33 17.19
CA ASN A 9 -7.52 0.89 17.31
C ASN A 9 -8.54 0.01 16.57
N GLN A 10 -9.39 0.57 15.73
CA GLN A 10 -10.26 -0.20 14.84
C GLN A 10 -9.46 -0.73 13.65
N LYS A 11 -9.62 -2.01 13.32
CA LYS A 11 -9.06 -2.60 12.10
C LYS A 11 -9.92 -2.23 10.89
N VAL A 12 -9.27 -1.79 9.82
CA VAL A 12 -9.89 -1.30 8.59
C VAL A 12 -9.14 -1.81 7.37
N TRP A 13 -9.85 -2.05 6.28
CA TRP A 13 -9.27 -2.27 4.97
C TRP A 13 -9.04 -0.95 4.27
N VAL A 14 -7.82 -0.73 3.77
CA VAL A 14 -7.44 0.48 3.04
C VAL A 14 -7.57 0.20 1.55
N GLU A 15 -8.64 0.69 0.90
CA GLU A 15 -8.94 0.33 -0.50
C GLU A 15 -7.82 0.67 -1.47
N SER A 16 -7.27 1.88 -1.35
CA SER A 16 -6.19 2.34 -2.22
C SER A 16 -4.92 1.50 -2.09
N VAL A 17 -4.68 0.85 -0.95
CA VAL A 17 -3.49 0.02 -0.71
C VAL A 17 -3.81 -1.47 -0.85
N GLY A 18 -5.07 -1.89 -0.72
CA GLY A 18 -5.42 -3.31 -0.72
C GLY A 18 -4.80 -4.07 0.45
N ALA A 19 -4.77 -3.45 1.64
CA ALA A 19 -4.21 -4.05 2.84
C ALA A 19 -5.05 -3.73 4.08
N TRP A 20 -4.98 -4.62 5.07
CA TRP A 20 -5.50 -4.36 6.41
C TRP A 20 -4.55 -3.46 7.20
N ALA A 21 -5.12 -2.50 7.90
CA ALA A 21 -4.38 -1.64 8.82
C ALA A 21 -5.24 -1.31 10.05
N THR A 22 -4.61 -0.75 11.08
CA THR A 22 -5.28 -0.31 12.30
C THR A 22 -5.30 1.21 12.34
N ILE A 23 -6.43 1.81 12.71
CA ILE A 23 -6.53 3.26 12.93
C ILE A 23 -5.64 3.65 14.11
N GLU A 24 -4.50 4.26 13.85
CA GLU A 24 -3.57 4.72 14.88
C GLU A 24 -4.03 6.05 15.49
N LYS A 25 -4.49 6.97 14.63
CA LYS A 25 -4.90 8.32 15.02
C LYS A 25 -6.05 8.83 14.17
N ILE A 26 -6.99 9.51 14.83
CA ILE A 26 -8.04 10.30 14.18
C ILE A 26 -7.55 11.74 14.10
N VAL A 27 -7.50 12.32 12.91
CA VAL A 27 -6.96 13.65 12.65
C VAL A 27 -8.10 14.60 12.24
N PRO A 28 -8.60 15.43 13.16
CA PRO A 28 -9.58 16.47 12.83
C PRO A 28 -8.89 17.65 12.13
N ILE A 29 -9.46 18.09 11.02
CA ILE A 29 -9.01 19.24 10.23
C ILE A 29 -9.94 20.42 10.53
N TRP A 30 -9.35 21.54 10.95
CA TRP A 30 -10.04 22.75 11.38
C TRP A 30 -9.89 23.86 10.34
N ALA A 31 -10.92 24.68 10.18
CA ALA A 31 -10.88 25.88 9.35
C ALA A 31 -11.15 27.12 10.21
N LYS A 32 -10.50 28.25 9.88
CA LYS A 32 -10.69 29.51 10.60
C LYS A 32 -12.16 29.93 10.56
N GLY A 33 -12.72 30.26 11.72
CA GLY A 33 -14.12 30.70 11.85
C GLY A 33 -15.14 29.56 12.04
N PHE A 34 -14.69 28.33 12.30
CA PHE A 34 -15.55 27.21 12.64
C PHE A 34 -15.19 26.67 14.03
N ASP A 35 -16.22 26.41 14.84
CA ASP A 35 -16.08 25.83 16.20
C ASP A 35 -16.04 24.29 16.18
N GLU A 36 -16.19 23.68 15.00
CA GLU A 36 -16.16 22.23 14.79
C GLU A 36 -15.24 21.87 13.60
N PRO A 37 -14.66 20.64 13.58
CA PRO A 37 -13.82 20.20 12.49
C PRO A 37 -14.59 20.12 11.17
N VAL A 38 -13.99 20.68 10.13
CA VAL A 38 -14.57 20.68 8.78
C VAL A 38 -14.38 19.34 8.07
N ARG A 39 -13.36 18.58 8.45
CA ARG A 39 -13.04 17.26 7.89
C ARG A 39 -12.34 16.39 8.93
N VAL A 40 -12.49 15.08 8.81
CA VAL A 40 -11.74 14.11 9.60
C VAL A 40 -10.98 13.19 8.65
N THR A 41 -9.70 13.01 8.91
CA THR A 41 -8.81 12.04 8.26
C THR A 41 -8.30 11.03 9.29
N TYR A 42 -7.75 9.91 8.83
CA TYR A 42 -7.28 8.82 9.65
C TYR A 42 -5.85 8.47 9.29
N ASP A 43 -4.99 8.40 10.30
CA ASP A 43 -3.65 7.83 10.17
C ASP A 43 -3.70 6.34 10.51
N VAL A 44 -3.10 5.53 9.64
CA VAL A 44 -3.06 4.06 9.73
C VAL A 44 -1.62 3.54 9.59
N GLY A 45 -0.62 4.41 9.73
CA GLY A 45 0.79 4.01 9.68
C GLY A 45 1.35 3.78 8.27
N LEU A 46 0.59 4.12 7.22
CA LEU A 46 0.99 3.89 5.81
C LEU A 46 1.57 5.13 5.12
N GLY A 47 2.11 6.08 5.89
CA GLY A 47 2.86 7.23 5.37
C GLY A 47 2.01 8.37 4.77
N ARG A 48 0.68 8.28 4.86
CA ARG A 48 -0.25 9.40 4.63
C ARG A 48 -1.54 9.21 5.45
N GLU A 49 -2.31 10.28 5.56
CA GLU A 49 -3.66 10.21 6.10
C GLU A 49 -4.67 9.80 5.02
N PHE A 50 -5.74 9.11 5.44
CA PHE A 50 -6.81 8.59 4.58
C PHE A 50 -8.17 9.19 4.96
N LEU A 51 -9.06 9.32 3.99
CA LEU A 51 -10.45 9.73 4.19
C LEU A 51 -11.33 8.53 4.53
N ALA A 52 -12.47 8.78 5.18
CA ALA A 52 -13.38 7.71 5.59
C ALA A 52 -13.86 6.83 4.44
N HIS A 53 -14.00 7.38 3.22
CA HIS A 53 -14.47 6.61 2.06
C HIS A 53 -13.38 5.72 1.44
N GLU A 54 -12.11 5.92 1.81
CA GLU A 54 -10.99 5.07 1.36
C GLU A 54 -10.80 3.85 2.29
N LEU A 55 -11.62 3.75 3.34
CA LEU A 55 -11.52 2.76 4.40
C LEU A 55 -12.82 1.96 4.51
N LYS A 56 -12.69 0.64 4.69
CA LYS A 56 -13.81 -0.26 4.95
C LYS A 56 -13.66 -0.96 6.31
N PRO A 57 -14.73 -1.08 7.12
CA PRO A 57 -14.66 -1.84 8.36
C PRO A 57 -14.57 -3.35 8.07
N GLU A 58 -13.98 -4.10 9.00
CA GLU A 58 -13.78 -5.56 8.90
C GLU A 58 -15.08 -6.31 8.56
N ASP A 59 -16.19 -5.96 9.20
CA ASP A 59 -17.49 -6.63 9.04
C ASP A 59 -18.17 -6.43 7.67
N ARG A 60 -17.66 -5.52 6.82
CA ARG A 60 -18.28 -5.18 5.52
C ARG A 60 -17.47 -5.66 4.32
N MET A 61 -16.48 -6.52 4.52
CA MET A 61 -15.70 -7.05 3.41
C MET A 61 -15.98 -8.52 3.14
N ASP A 62 -16.36 -8.81 1.90
CA ASP A 62 -16.27 -10.17 1.38
C ASP A 62 -14.77 -10.51 1.18
N PRO A 63 -14.28 -11.67 1.65
CA PRO A 63 -12.86 -12.06 1.50
C PRO A 63 -12.36 -12.08 0.05
N GLN A 64 -13.28 -12.14 -0.93
CA GLN A 64 -12.98 -12.06 -2.37
C GLN A 64 -12.97 -10.63 -2.93
N GLU A 65 -13.62 -9.64 -2.29
CA GLU A 65 -13.67 -8.25 -2.79
C GLU A 65 -12.34 -7.49 -2.62
N GLY A 66 -11.43 -7.99 -1.78
CA GLY A 66 -10.07 -7.44 -1.65
C GLY A 66 -9.23 -7.55 -2.94
N GLY A 67 -9.74 -8.27 -3.94
CA GLY A 67 -9.10 -8.53 -5.23
C GLY A 67 -9.50 -7.58 -6.36
N VAL A 68 -10.13 -6.43 -6.12
CA VAL A 68 -10.23 -5.39 -7.17
C VAL A 68 -8.80 -5.02 -7.54
N LEU A 69 -8.32 -5.61 -8.64
CA LEU A 69 -6.99 -5.47 -9.23
C LEU A 69 -6.49 -4.06 -9.00
N SER A 70 -5.69 -3.88 -7.94
CA SER A 70 -5.22 -2.56 -7.54
C SER A 70 -4.39 -2.09 -8.73
N ASN A 71 -4.86 -1.07 -9.43
CA ASN A 71 -4.21 -0.51 -10.62
C ASN A 71 -3.03 0.36 -10.21
N TRP A 72 -2.15 -0.22 -9.39
CA TRP A 72 -0.90 0.39 -9.00
C TRP A 72 -0.09 0.66 -10.25
N ARG A 73 0.35 1.90 -10.41
CA ARG A 73 1.04 2.35 -11.62
C ARG A 73 2.29 3.12 -11.27
N VAL A 74 3.31 2.97 -12.11
CA VAL A 74 4.53 3.74 -12.00
C VAL A 74 4.33 5.05 -12.75
N LEU A 75 4.29 6.15 -12.02
CA LEU A 75 4.37 7.49 -12.54
C LEU A 75 5.78 8.05 -12.41
N ARG A 76 5.98 9.21 -13.02
CA ARG A 76 7.26 9.93 -13.02
C ARG A 76 7.07 11.30 -12.41
N ALA A 77 7.81 11.56 -11.33
CA ALA A 77 7.86 12.86 -10.70
C ALA A 77 9.14 13.60 -11.11
N ARG A 78 9.05 14.93 -11.23
CA ARG A 78 10.23 15.78 -11.49
C ARG A 78 11.12 15.86 -10.26
N ASN A 79 12.42 15.71 -10.46
CA ASN A 79 13.40 16.01 -9.43
C ASN A 79 13.55 17.53 -9.31
N LYS A 80 13.27 18.07 -8.12
CA LYS A 80 13.36 19.52 -7.85
C LYS A 80 14.78 19.96 -7.49
N TRP A 81 15.67 19.02 -7.17
CA TRP A 81 16.98 19.28 -6.56
C TRP A 81 18.15 18.97 -7.50
N GLN A 82 17.89 18.30 -8.62
CA GLN A 82 18.91 17.89 -9.58
C GLN A 82 18.39 18.13 -11.00
N GLN A 83 19.20 18.78 -11.84
CA GLN A 83 18.83 19.01 -13.23
C GLN A 83 19.11 17.77 -14.08
N GLU A 84 18.48 17.65 -15.24
CA GLU A 84 18.71 16.55 -16.18
C GLU A 84 20.19 16.42 -16.57
N SER A 85 20.91 17.55 -16.72
CA SER A 85 22.34 17.59 -17.00
C SER A 85 23.21 16.94 -15.94
N ASP A 86 22.77 16.98 -14.68
CA ASP A 86 23.54 16.49 -13.53
C ASP A 86 23.40 14.98 -13.33
N CYS A 87 22.46 14.36 -14.04
CA CYS A 87 22.08 12.96 -13.87
C CYS A 87 21.87 12.22 -15.20
N LEU A 88 22.64 12.56 -16.23
CA LEU A 88 22.57 11.91 -17.55
C LEU A 88 22.83 10.40 -17.52
N HIS A 89 23.47 9.90 -16.46
CA HIS A 89 23.72 8.48 -16.24
C HIS A 89 22.49 7.72 -15.71
N HIS A 90 21.44 8.42 -15.28
CA HIS A 90 20.17 7.81 -14.91
C HIS A 90 19.47 7.27 -16.16
N PRO A 91 18.70 6.17 -16.07
CA PRO A 91 17.82 5.71 -17.14
C PRO A 91 16.85 6.80 -17.60
N PHE A 92 16.53 7.72 -16.69
CA PHE A 92 15.48 8.70 -16.80
C PHE A 92 15.88 10.02 -16.11
N PRO A 93 16.79 10.80 -16.73
CA PRO A 93 17.34 12.02 -16.14
C PRO A 93 16.25 13.03 -15.70
N GLY A 94 16.52 13.77 -14.63
CA GLY A 94 15.65 14.83 -14.09
C GLY A 94 14.34 14.35 -13.45
N THR A 95 14.13 13.03 -13.35
CA THR A 95 12.89 12.45 -12.82
C THR A 95 13.18 11.22 -11.96
N TYR A 96 12.19 10.78 -11.18
CA TYR A 96 12.25 9.55 -10.39
C TYR A 96 10.90 8.83 -10.41
N PRO A 97 10.87 7.50 -10.20
CA PRO A 97 9.64 6.72 -10.23
C PRO A 97 8.84 6.92 -8.94
N VAL A 98 7.52 6.99 -9.07
CA VAL A 98 6.56 7.01 -7.97
C VAL A 98 5.53 5.94 -8.24
N VAL A 99 5.29 5.03 -7.30
CA VAL A 99 4.23 4.05 -7.42
C VAL A 99 2.99 4.60 -6.75
N VAL A 100 2.00 4.95 -7.54
CA VAL A 100 0.71 5.43 -7.03
C VAL A 100 -0.26 4.27 -6.89
N THR A 101 -0.97 4.26 -5.77
CA THR A 101 -1.89 3.17 -5.41
C THR A 101 -3.35 3.65 -5.44
N ASP A 102 -3.57 4.97 -5.40
CA ASP A 102 -4.88 5.60 -5.48
C ASP A 102 -5.34 5.84 -6.94
N PRO A 103 -6.65 5.71 -7.25
CA PRO A 103 -7.19 6.01 -8.58
C PRO A 103 -6.89 7.41 -9.10
N ASN A 104 -6.77 8.42 -8.23
CA ASN A 104 -6.54 9.82 -8.57
C ASN A 104 -5.05 10.21 -8.59
N ASP A 105 -4.12 9.24 -8.60
CA ASP A 105 -2.66 9.48 -8.54
C ASP A 105 -2.18 10.13 -7.24
N TRP A 106 -2.95 10.01 -6.16
CA TRP A 106 -2.59 10.62 -4.89
C TRP A 106 -1.82 9.68 -3.98
N GLY A 107 -0.67 10.16 -3.51
CA GLY A 107 0.17 9.40 -2.58
C GLY A 107 0.88 8.20 -3.22
N GLY A 108 1.24 7.23 -2.39
CA GLY A 108 1.93 6.01 -2.79
C GLY A 108 3.42 5.98 -2.43
N TRP A 109 4.12 4.96 -2.93
CA TRP A 109 5.52 4.70 -2.62
C TRP A 109 6.44 5.60 -3.46
N ARG A 110 7.45 6.16 -2.80
CA ARG A 110 8.50 6.98 -3.41
C ARG A 110 9.83 6.75 -2.71
N THR A 111 10.90 6.86 -3.46
CA THR A 111 12.27 6.78 -2.94
C THR A 111 12.86 8.18 -2.79
N PRO A 112 13.60 8.49 -1.70
CA PRO A 112 14.35 9.73 -1.58
C PRO A 112 15.31 9.93 -2.77
N GLY A 113 15.47 11.19 -3.23
CA GLY A 113 16.33 11.49 -4.39
C GLY A 113 17.77 11.00 -4.23
N ALA A 114 18.35 11.11 -3.03
CA ALA A 114 19.70 10.63 -2.74
C ALA A 114 19.85 9.10 -2.83
N GLU A 115 18.78 8.35 -2.58
CA GLU A 115 18.77 6.89 -2.76
C GLU A 115 18.61 6.53 -4.24
N TYR A 116 17.80 7.28 -4.99
CA TYR A 116 17.67 7.09 -6.44
C TYR A 116 19.00 7.32 -7.16
N ASP A 117 19.72 8.40 -6.83
CA ASP A 117 21.01 8.76 -7.42
C ASP A 117 22.08 7.67 -7.22
N ARG A 118 22.00 6.91 -6.12
CA ARG A 118 22.97 5.83 -5.81
C ARG A 118 22.88 4.63 -6.74
N ASP A 119 21.66 4.18 -7.06
CA ASP A 119 21.42 3.08 -7.99
C ASP A 119 20.05 3.22 -8.69
N PRO A 120 19.97 4.06 -9.74
CA PRO A 120 18.71 4.36 -10.40
C PRO A 120 18.07 3.11 -11.00
N ARG A 121 18.87 2.20 -11.57
CA ARG A 121 18.37 0.99 -12.25
C ARG A 121 17.69 0.04 -11.27
N LYS A 122 18.27 -0.13 -10.08
CA LYS A 122 17.67 -0.94 -9.01
C LYS A 122 16.34 -0.34 -8.55
N ILE A 123 16.28 0.98 -8.33
CA ILE A 123 15.04 1.65 -7.90
C ILE A 123 13.95 1.56 -8.98
N GLU A 124 14.31 1.71 -10.26
CA GLU A 124 13.36 1.51 -11.37
C GLU A 124 12.78 0.08 -11.40
N PHE A 125 13.62 -0.93 -11.14
CA PHE A 125 13.14 -2.30 -11.03
C PHE A 125 12.22 -2.49 -9.82
N GLN A 126 12.59 -1.96 -8.66
CA GLN A 126 11.76 -2.02 -7.46
C GLN A 126 10.40 -1.37 -7.67
N ALA A 127 10.34 -0.19 -8.30
CA ALA A 127 9.08 0.47 -8.61
C ALA A 127 8.15 -0.40 -9.47
N ARG A 128 8.71 -1.06 -10.50
CA ARG A 128 7.95 -2.01 -11.35
C ARG A 128 7.50 -3.25 -10.57
N LEU A 129 8.34 -3.78 -9.68
CA LEU A 129 8.00 -4.93 -8.84
C LEU A 129 6.85 -4.59 -7.90
N ILE A 130 6.92 -3.44 -7.19
CA ILE A 130 5.87 -2.96 -6.31
C ILE A 130 4.57 -2.78 -7.12
N ALA A 131 4.61 -2.06 -8.24
CA ALA A 131 3.42 -1.87 -9.09
C ALA A 131 2.82 -3.18 -9.65
N ALA A 132 3.61 -4.26 -9.73
CA ALA A 132 3.13 -5.57 -10.12
C ALA A 132 2.59 -6.42 -8.94
N ALA A 133 2.84 -6.01 -7.70
CA ALA A 133 2.52 -6.79 -6.50
C ALA A 133 1.05 -7.21 -6.41
N PRO A 134 0.04 -6.36 -6.70
CA PRO A 134 -1.36 -6.80 -6.68
C PRO A 134 -1.67 -7.94 -7.64
N ARG A 135 -1.06 -7.92 -8.84
CA ARG A 135 -1.22 -8.99 -9.84
C ARG A 135 -0.52 -10.28 -9.43
N LEU A 136 0.66 -10.17 -8.81
CA LEU A 136 1.37 -11.32 -8.26
C LEU A 136 0.62 -11.94 -7.07
N HIS A 137 0.02 -11.10 -6.22
CA HIS A 137 -0.82 -11.51 -5.10
C HIS A 137 -2.07 -12.26 -5.59
N ALA A 138 -2.80 -11.72 -6.57
CA ALA A 138 -3.94 -12.40 -7.18
C ALA A 138 -3.55 -13.78 -7.76
N LEU A 139 -2.45 -13.85 -8.51
CA LEU A 139 -1.96 -15.12 -9.06
C LEU A 139 -1.62 -16.14 -7.96
N SER A 140 -1.01 -15.67 -6.86
CA SER A 140 -0.70 -16.51 -5.69
C SER A 140 -1.97 -17.09 -5.06
N ARG A 141 -3.02 -16.27 -4.92
CA ARG A 141 -4.34 -16.69 -4.41
C ARG A 141 -5.01 -17.72 -5.31
N GLU A 142 -4.94 -17.53 -6.63
CA GLU A 142 -5.48 -18.48 -7.61
C GLU A 142 -4.78 -19.84 -7.50
N ILE A 143 -3.44 -19.85 -7.39
CA ILE A 143 -2.67 -21.09 -7.19
C ILE A 143 -3.06 -21.78 -5.89
N MET A 144 -3.17 -21.03 -4.80
CA MET A 144 -3.59 -21.58 -3.50
C MET A 144 -5.00 -22.18 -3.56
N THR A 145 -5.92 -21.52 -4.25
CA THR A 145 -7.30 -22.00 -4.42
C THR A 145 -7.33 -23.30 -5.21
N LEU A 146 -6.64 -23.33 -6.36
CA LEU A 146 -6.56 -24.52 -7.21
C LEU A 146 -6.01 -25.75 -6.46
N VAL A 147 -4.96 -25.55 -5.66
CA VAL A 147 -4.35 -26.61 -4.85
C VAL A 147 -5.24 -27.00 -3.66
N GLY A 148 -5.96 -26.04 -3.08
CA GLY A 148 -6.87 -26.28 -1.96
C GLY A 148 -8.12 -27.07 -2.34
N ASP A 149 -8.65 -26.85 -3.55
CA ASP A 149 -9.85 -27.53 -4.05
C ASP A 149 -9.57 -28.99 -4.45
N HIS A 150 -8.34 -29.30 -4.90
CA HIS A 150 -7.93 -30.62 -5.37
C HIS A 150 -6.53 -31.02 -4.85
N PRO A 151 -6.35 -31.18 -3.52
CA PRO A 151 -5.03 -31.40 -2.92
C PRO A 151 -4.38 -32.74 -3.32
N GLU A 152 -5.18 -33.77 -3.59
CA GLU A 152 -4.72 -35.10 -4.02
C GLU A 152 -4.16 -35.13 -5.45
N ASP A 153 -4.59 -34.18 -6.29
CA ASP A 153 -4.19 -34.07 -7.70
C ASP A 153 -2.99 -33.13 -7.89
N ALA A 154 -2.63 -32.36 -6.87
CA ALA A 154 -1.55 -31.38 -6.93
C ALA A 154 -0.17 -32.04 -6.86
N PRO A 155 0.75 -31.80 -7.83
CA PRO A 155 2.12 -32.29 -7.74
C PRO A 155 2.82 -31.80 -6.45
N PRO A 156 3.70 -32.59 -5.81
CA PRO A 156 4.38 -32.20 -4.58
C PRO A 156 5.09 -30.84 -4.63
N ALA A 157 5.68 -30.49 -5.77
CA ALA A 157 6.31 -29.19 -5.98
C ALA A 157 5.30 -28.02 -5.95
N LEU A 158 4.09 -28.23 -6.47
CA LEU A 158 3.03 -27.23 -6.47
C LEU A 158 2.42 -27.07 -5.07
N LEU A 159 2.23 -28.16 -4.33
CA LEU A 159 1.85 -28.13 -2.91
C LEU A 159 2.84 -27.30 -2.07
N ALA A 160 4.15 -27.51 -2.27
CA ALA A 160 5.18 -26.74 -1.58
C ALA A 160 5.16 -25.24 -1.93
N LEU A 161 4.83 -24.89 -3.18
CA LEU A 161 4.67 -23.49 -3.60
C LEU A 161 3.41 -22.86 -2.97
N ALA A 162 2.29 -23.58 -2.95
CA ALA A 162 1.06 -23.11 -2.31
C ALA A 162 1.23 -22.88 -0.80
N GLN A 163 2.01 -23.72 -0.11
CA GLN A 163 2.35 -23.52 1.30
C GLN A 163 3.19 -22.25 1.52
N LYS A 164 4.15 -21.96 0.63
CA LYS A 164 4.95 -20.72 0.70
C LYS A 164 4.09 -19.49 0.42
N ALA A 165 3.22 -19.56 -0.58
CA ALA A 165 2.23 -18.53 -0.87
C ALA A 165 1.35 -18.26 0.36
N ALA A 166 0.84 -19.30 1.02
CA ALA A 166 0.02 -19.18 2.22
C ALA A 166 0.76 -18.54 3.41
N ALA A 167 2.07 -18.77 3.53
CA ALA A 167 2.88 -18.10 4.55
C ALA A 167 3.01 -16.59 4.28
N ILE A 168 3.25 -16.20 3.03
CA ILE A 168 3.29 -14.80 2.61
C ILE A 168 1.92 -14.14 2.81
N GLU A 169 0.82 -14.79 2.45
CA GLU A 169 -0.54 -14.30 2.72
C GLU A 169 -0.75 -14.01 4.20
N ARG A 170 -0.28 -14.89 5.08
CA ARG A 170 -0.41 -14.69 6.52
C ARG A 170 0.39 -13.47 6.97
N GLU A 171 1.65 -13.36 6.54
CA GLU A 171 2.50 -12.21 6.85
C GLU A 171 1.88 -10.88 6.38
N LEU A 172 1.28 -10.84 5.19
CA LEU A 172 0.62 -9.64 4.67
C LEU A 172 -0.64 -9.25 5.45
N ASN A 173 -1.35 -10.22 6.03
CA ASN A 173 -2.57 -9.98 6.81
C ASN A 173 -2.30 -9.74 8.30
N GLU A 174 -1.12 -10.10 8.79
CA GLU A 174 -0.66 -9.77 10.13
C GLU A 174 -0.23 -8.31 10.17
N THR A 175 -1.04 -7.44 10.81
CA THR A 175 -0.60 -6.06 11.09
C THR A 175 0.57 -6.12 12.07
N PRO A 176 1.76 -5.57 11.73
CA PRO A 176 2.86 -5.49 12.68
C PRO A 176 2.38 -4.73 13.93
N ALA A 177 2.56 -5.32 15.11
CA ALA A 177 2.27 -4.61 16.34
C ALA A 177 3.09 -3.31 16.36
N ALA A 178 2.45 -2.17 16.59
CA ALA A 178 3.15 -0.91 16.76
C ALA A 178 4.19 -1.10 17.87
N SER A 179 5.48 -1.05 17.52
CA SER A 179 6.54 -1.13 18.51
C SER A 179 6.34 0.04 19.47
N GLY A 180 6.00 -0.28 20.72
CA GLY A 180 5.60 0.69 21.73
C GLY A 180 6.54 1.89 21.79
N SER A 181 5.95 3.08 21.84
CA SER A 181 6.64 4.32 22.16
C SER A 181 7.42 4.12 23.45
N VAL A 182 8.75 4.13 23.36
CA VAL A 182 9.61 4.35 24.52
C VAL A 182 9.41 5.81 24.87
N ASP A 183 8.56 6.07 25.84
CA ASP A 183 8.39 7.38 26.45
C ASP A 183 9.74 7.83 27.04
N GLY A 184 10.17 9.03 26.64
CA GLY A 184 11.29 9.79 27.20
C GLY A 184 10.92 11.25 27.31
#